data_AF-A0A955D0D5-F1
#
_entry.id   AF-A0A955D0D5-F1
#
_cell.length_a   1.000
_cell.length_b   1.000
_cell.length_c   1.000
_cell.angle_alpha   90.00
_cell.angle_beta   90.00
_cell.angle_gamma   90.00
#
_symmetry.space_group_name_H-M   'P 1'
#
loop_
_entity.id
_entity.type
_entity.pdbx_description
1 polymer ?
#
loop_
_entity_poly.entity_id
_entity_poly.type
_entity_poly.pdbx_seq_one_letter_code
_entity_poly.pdbx_strand_id
1 'polypeptide(L)'
;MAICRHVTGLLSRAQDEPLPWRSRVLVIVHLLYCRPCRRFQAQLRLLARAVRKMGENVSAEPALPADVRERVRAALRAGEG
;
A
#
# COMPACT_ATOMS: atom_id res chain seq x y z
N MET A 1 9.93 -9.71 -20.24
CA MET A 1 10.58 -9.13 -19.04
C MET A 1 10.18 -7.69 -18.74
N ALA A 2 10.13 -6.78 -19.72
CA ALA A 2 9.71 -5.38 -19.50
C ALA A 2 8.29 -5.24 -18.89
N ILE A 3 7.33 -6.03 -19.37
CA ILE A 3 5.96 -6.04 -18.85
C ILE A 3 5.91 -6.58 -17.41
N CYS A 4 6.71 -7.60 -17.10
CA CYS A 4 6.78 -8.15 -15.74
C CYS A 4 7.28 -7.09 -14.74
N ARG A 5 8.34 -6.34 -15.09
CA ARG A 5 8.85 -5.24 -14.25
C ARG A 5 7.80 -4.15 -14.02
N HIS A 6 7.06 -3.80 -15.07
CA HIS A 6 5.97 -2.84 -14.96
C HIS A 6 4.85 -3.36 -14.04
N VAL A 7 4.43 -4.62 -14.22
CA VAL A 7 3.40 -5.26 -13.39
C VAL A 7 3.84 -5.39 -11.94
N THR A 8 5.09 -5.75 -11.65
CA THR A 8 5.61 -5.78 -10.28
C THR A 8 5.61 -4.39 -9.64
N GLY A 9 5.93 -3.34 -10.41
CA GLY A 9 5.85 -1.96 -9.94
C GLY A 9 4.41 -1.54 -9.63
N LEU A 10 3.46 -1.89 -10.51
CA LEU A 10 2.03 -1.66 -10.28
C LEU A 10 1.51 -2.43 -9.06
N LEU A 11 1.95 -3.67 -8.86
CA LEU A 11 1.59 -4.48 -7.69
C LEU A 11 2.12 -3.89 -6.38
N SER A 12 3.31 -3.29 -6.40
CA SER A 12 3.87 -2.57 -5.25
C SER A 12 3.05 -1.33 -4.94
N ARG A 13 2.80 -0.48 -5.96
CA ARG A 13 1.96 0.73 -5.78
C ARG A 13 0.56 0.40 -5.28
N ALA A 14 0.03 -0.78 -5.62
CA ALA A 14 -1.27 -1.25 -5.16
C ALA A 14 -1.33 -1.53 -3.65
N GLN A 15 -0.18 -1.60 -2.96
CA GLN A 15 -0.14 -1.72 -1.51
C GLN A 15 -0.28 -0.36 -0.83
N ASP A 16 0.17 0.73 -1.46
CA ASP A 16 0.15 2.07 -0.91
C ASP A 16 -1.11 2.85 -1.31
N GLU A 17 -1.53 2.75 -2.58
CA GLU A 17 -2.62 3.54 -3.17
C GLU A 17 -3.50 2.68 -4.10
N PRO A 18 -4.83 2.90 -4.15
CA PRO A 18 -5.69 2.28 -5.16
C PRO A 18 -5.24 2.59 -6.59
N LEU A 19 -4.94 1.54 -7.35
CA LEU A 19 -4.62 1.70 -8.78
C LEU A 19 -5.83 2.18 -9.59
N PRO A 20 -5.59 3.00 -10.63
CA PRO A 20 -6.61 3.30 -11.63
C PRO A 20 -7.10 2.02 -12.31
N TRP A 21 -8.39 1.98 -12.65
CA TRP A 21 -9.10 0.79 -13.17
C TRP A 21 -8.39 0.12 -14.35
N ARG A 22 -7.86 0.93 -15.28
CA ARG A 22 -7.10 0.50 -16.46
C ARG A 22 -5.85 -0.31 -16.10
N SER A 23 -5.10 0.16 -15.11
CA SER A 23 -3.92 -0.55 -14.60
C SER A 23 -4.30 -1.84 -13.85
N ARG A 24 -5.46 -1.87 -13.19
CA ARG A 24 -5.98 -3.10 -12.56
C ARG A 24 -6.27 -4.18 -13.59
N VAL A 25 -6.96 -3.85 -14.68
CA VAL A 25 -7.27 -4.82 -15.75
C VAL A 25 -5.99 -5.38 -16.36
N LEU A 26 -5.01 -4.53 -16.66
CA LEU A 26 -3.71 -4.98 -17.20
C LEU A 26 -3.00 -5.95 -16.27
N VAL A 27 -2.99 -5.68 -14.96
CA VAL A 27 -2.40 -6.57 -13.97
C VAL A 27 -3.16 -7.90 -13.90
N ILE A 28 -4.50 -7.89 -13.88
CA ILE A 28 -5.32 -9.11 -13.85
C ILE A 28 -5.01 -9.99 -15.06
N VAL A 29 -5.04 -9.42 -16.27
CA VAL A 29 -4.72 -10.14 -17.51
C VAL A 29 -3.31 -10.73 -17.45
N HIS A 30 -2.33 -9.96 -16.96
CA HIS A 30 -0.96 -10.45 -16.81
C HIS A 30 -0.82 -11.66 -15.88
N LEU A 31 -1.53 -11.63 -14.76
CA LEU A 31 -1.45 -12.68 -13.74
C LEU A 31 -2.08 -14.00 -14.18
N LEU A 32 -2.96 -13.98 -15.18
CA LEU A 32 -3.55 -15.19 -15.79
C LEU A 32 -2.47 -16.02 -16.50
N TYR A 33 -1.59 -15.38 -17.28
CA TYR A 33 -0.56 -16.08 -18.05
C TYR A 33 0.81 -16.15 -17.36
N CYS A 34 1.11 -15.22 -16.45
CA CYS A 34 2.43 -15.12 -15.81
C CYS A 34 2.45 -15.70 -14.38
N ARG A 35 2.89 -16.95 -14.26
CA ARG A 35 3.07 -17.64 -12.97
C ARG A 35 3.99 -16.91 -11.97
N PRO A 36 5.17 -16.38 -12.34
CA PRO A 36 6.06 -15.73 -11.36
C PRO A 36 5.46 -14.44 -10.79
N CYS A 37 4.79 -13.63 -11.62
CA CYS A 37 4.11 -12.43 -11.13
C CYS A 37 2.95 -12.77 -10.17
N ARG A 38 2.26 -13.89 -10.39
CA ARG A 38 1.23 -14.40 -9.47
C ARG A 38 1.81 -14.82 -8.11
N ARG A 39 2.98 -15.48 -8.11
CA ARG A 39 3.69 -15.83 -6.87
C ARG A 39 4.12 -14.58 -6.11
N PHE A 40 4.70 -13.59 -6.81
CA PHE A 40 5.11 -12.32 -6.22
C PHE A 40 3.93 -11.57 -5.60
N GLN A 41 2.79 -11.51 -6.29
CA GLN A 41 1.57 -10.89 -5.74
C GLN A 41 1.12 -11.58 -4.44
N ALA A 42 1.21 -12.92 -4.36
CA ALA A 42 0.86 -13.65 -3.15
C ALA A 42 1.82 -13.31 -1.99
N GLN A 43 3.13 -13.20 -2.27
CA GLN A 43 4.13 -12.79 -1.28
C GLN A 43 3.88 -11.37 -0.77
N LEU A 44 3.63 -10.41 -1.67
CA LEU A 44 3.30 -9.03 -1.30
C LEU A 44 2.05 -8.95 -0.41
N ARG A 45 0.98 -9.69 -0.74
CA ARG A 45 -0.22 -9.73 0.09
C ARG A 45 0.02 -10.32 1.46
N LEU A 46 0.87 -11.35 1.56
CA LEU A 46 1.24 -11.95 2.84
C LEU A 46 1.98 -10.92 3.72
N LEU A 47 2.99 -10.25 3.17
CA LEU A 47 3.74 -9.21 3.86
C LEU A 47 2.82 -8.07 4.30
N ALA A 48 1.99 -7.55 3.40
CA ALA A 48 1.07 -6.46 3.72
C ALA A 48 0.05 -6.85 4.81
N ARG A 49 -0.43 -8.10 4.83
CA ARG A 49 -1.28 -8.60 5.92
C ARG A 49 -0.53 -8.71 7.24
N ALA A 50 0.70 -9.20 7.22
CA ALA A 50 1.53 -9.30 8.41
C ALA A 50 1.80 -7.90 9.02
N VAL A 51 2.17 -6.93 8.18
CA VAL A 51 2.39 -5.54 8.61
C VAL A 51 1.13 -4.91 9.20
N ARG A 52 -0.03 -5.06 8.54
CA ARG A 52 -1.31 -4.56 9.07
C ARG A 52 -1.64 -5.18 10.43
N LYS A 53 -1.51 -6.50 10.56
CA LYS A 53 -1.75 -7.22 11.82
C LYS A 53 -0.79 -6.78 12.93
N MET A 54 0.47 -6.49 12.61
CA MET A 54 1.41 -5.91 13.58
C MET A 54 0.99 -4.50 13.98
N GLY A 55 0.58 -3.65 13.04
CA GLY A 55 0.08 -2.30 13.33
C GLY A 55 -1.19 -2.28 14.19
N GLU A 56 -2.10 -3.23 13.99
CA GLU A 56 -3.28 -3.42 14.85
C GLU A 56 -2.87 -3.78 16.29
N ASN A 57 -1.84 -4.60 16.48
CA ASN A 57 -1.32 -4.94 17.81
C ASN A 57 -0.53 -3.79 18.46
N VAL A 58 0.13 -2.94 17.66
CA VAL A 58 0.85 -1.73 18.14
C VAL A 58 -0.14 -0.61 18.50
N SER A 59 -1.35 -0.61 17.92
CA SER A 59 -2.41 0.36 18.22
C SER A 59 -3.05 0.16 19.61
N ALA A 60 -2.57 -0.79 20.41
CA ALA A 60 -2.90 -0.91 21.83
C ALA A 60 -2.22 0.16 22.69
N GLU A 61 -1.20 0.84 22.17
CA GLU A 61 -0.66 2.07 22.77
C GLU A 61 -1.48 3.28 22.30
N PRO A 62 -1.85 4.18 23.21
CA PRO A 62 -2.82 5.23 22.92
C PRO A 62 -2.31 6.13 21.80
N ALA A 63 -3.17 6.31 20.79
CA ALA A 63 -3.00 7.27 19.71
C ALA A 63 -2.47 8.62 20.24
N LEU A 64 -1.63 9.30 19.43
CA LEU A 64 -0.92 10.54 19.80
C LEU A 64 -1.68 11.38 20.84
N PRO A 65 -1.00 11.79 21.95
CA PRO A 65 -1.55 12.69 22.95
C PRO A 65 -2.26 13.88 22.29
N ALA A 66 -3.36 14.31 22.90
CA ALA A 66 -4.23 15.32 22.31
C ALA A 66 -3.47 16.60 21.94
N ASP A 67 -2.50 17.02 22.76
CA ASP A 67 -1.65 18.19 22.52
C ASP A 67 -0.75 18.02 21.29
N VAL A 68 -0.16 16.84 21.09
CA VAL A 68 0.69 16.56 19.93
C VAL A 68 -0.16 16.52 18.66
N ARG A 69 -1.36 15.93 18.72
CA ARG A 69 -2.31 15.89 17.61
C ARG A 69 -2.77 17.28 17.19
N GLU A 70 -3.01 18.15 18.15
CA GLU A 70 -3.45 19.53 17.90
C GLU A 70 -2.34 20.38 17.28
N ARG A 71 -1.09 20.22 17.76
CA ARG A 71 0.09 20.86 17.15
C ARG A 71 0.31 20.43 15.70
N VAL A 72 0.18 19.13 15.41
CA VAL A 72 0.31 18.61 14.04
C VAL A 72 -0.79 19.17 13.14
N ARG A 73 -2.05 19.24 13.61
CA ARG A 73 -3.15 19.85 12.85
C ARG A 73 -2.94 21.34 12.59
N ALA A 74 -2.45 22.09 13.57
CA ALA A 74 -2.16 23.51 13.42
C ALA A 74 -1.04 23.75 12.39
N ALA A 75 0.01 22.93 12.41
CA ALA A 75 1.12 23.01 11.46
C ALA A 75 0.69 22.69 10.02
N LEU A 76 -0.17 21.68 9.82
CA LEU A 76 -0.70 21.36 8.49
C LEU A 76 -1.52 22.53 7.91
N ARG A 77 -2.38 23.15 8.72
CA ARG A 77 -3.17 24.33 8.29
C ARG A 77 -2.30 25.55 7.99
N ALA A 78 -1.20 25.73 8.73
CA ALA A 78 -0.30 26.86 8.52
C ALA A 78 0.58 26.72 7.26
N GLY A 79 0.78 25.49 6.76
CA GLY A 79 1.55 25.21 5.55
C GLY A 79 0.71 25.15 4.26
N GLU A 80 -0.61 25.32 4.34
CA GLU A 80 -1.52 25.38 3.19
C GLU A 80 -1.74 26.83 2.65
N GLY A 81 -0.84 27.76 3.00
CA GLY A 81 -0.87 29.17 2.58
C GLY A 81 0.29 29.55 1.68
#